data_AF-A0A2K3UVB8-F1
#
_entry.id   AF-A0A2K3UVB8-F1
#
_cell.length_a   1.000
_cell.length_b   1.000
_cell.length_c   1.000
_cell.angle_alpha   90.00
_cell.angle_beta   90.00
_cell.angle_gamma   90.00
#
_symmetry.space_group_name_H-M   'P 1'
#
loop_
_entity.id
_entity.type
_entity.pdbx_description
1 polymer ?
#
loop_
_entity_poly.entity_id
_entity_poly.type
_entity_poly.pdbx_seq_one_letter_code
_entity_poly.pdbx_strand_id
1 'polypeptide(L)'
;MTQNTQPGEITDRIAQDLKARLEQGGEHLQVRDVNGEHVGTVDHLEGEQIKLTRKDSPDGQHHYVPLSQVESMDDVAVYLNVERSSLS
;
A
#
# COMPACT_ATOMS: atom_id res chain seq x y z
N MET A 1 1.99 -27.08 12.80
CA MET A 1 1.24 -25.86 13.20
C MET A 1 1.20 -24.98 11.96
N THR A 2 0.27 -25.27 11.04
CA THR A 2 0.09 -24.47 9.83
C THR A 2 -0.80 -23.29 10.22
N GLN A 3 -0.22 -22.10 10.25
CA GLN A 3 -1.06 -20.90 10.32
C GLN A 3 -1.78 -20.82 8.97
N ASN A 4 -3.02 -21.32 8.94
CA ASN A 4 -3.99 -21.00 7.91
C ASN A 4 -4.35 -19.53 8.10
N THR A 5 -3.42 -18.64 7.76
CA THR A 5 -3.69 -17.21 7.83
C THR A 5 -4.53 -16.91 6.59
N GLN A 6 -5.80 -16.58 6.81
CA GLN A 6 -6.67 -16.17 5.72
C GLN A 6 -6.08 -14.90 5.11
N PRO A 7 -6.07 -14.75 3.77
CA PRO A 7 -5.43 -13.59 3.13
C PRO A 7 -5.95 -12.26 3.69
N GLY A 8 -7.23 -12.18 4.09
CA GLY A 8 -7.80 -10.98 4.68
C GLY A 8 -7.27 -10.60 6.08
N GLU A 9 -6.84 -11.55 6.91
CA GLU A 9 -6.31 -11.25 8.26
C GLU A 9 -4.92 -10.60 8.21
N ILE A 10 -4.11 -10.98 7.22
CA ILE A 10 -2.79 -10.38 6.99
C ILE A 10 -2.98 -8.94 6.52
N THR A 11 -3.89 -8.75 5.57
CA THR A 11 -4.21 -7.46 4.98
C THR A 11 -4.72 -6.44 6.00
N ASP A 12 -5.63 -6.84 6.90
CA ASP A 12 -6.15 -5.94 7.94
C ASP A 12 -5.04 -5.46 8.88
N ARG A 13 -4.13 -6.36 9.28
CA ARG A 13 -3.02 -6.00 10.17
C ARG A 13 -2.05 -5.00 9.51
N ILE A 14 -1.77 -5.20 8.22
CA ILE A 14 -0.99 -4.24 7.41
C ILE A 14 -1.70 -2.89 7.34
N ALA A 15 -3.03 -2.89 7.12
CA ALA A 15 -3.86 -1.69 7.13
C ALA A 15 -3.69 -0.89 8.42
N GLN A 16 -3.87 -1.57 9.55
CA GLN A 16 -3.85 -0.94 10.87
C GLN A 16 -2.47 -0.36 11.19
N ASP A 17 -1.40 -1.08 10.86
CA ASP A 17 -0.04 -0.61 11.08
C ASP A 17 0.30 0.59 10.18
N LEU A 18 -0.05 0.51 8.89
CA LEU A 18 0.10 1.61 7.94
C LEU A 18 -0.62 2.86 8.44
N LYS A 19 -1.89 2.71 8.85
CA LYS A 19 -2.70 3.80 9.39
C LYS A 19 -2.05 4.41 10.63
N ALA A 20 -1.65 3.57 11.59
CA ALA A 20 -0.99 4.03 12.80
C ALA A 20 0.30 4.80 12.49
N ARG A 21 1.13 4.31 11.56
CA ARG A 21 2.37 4.97 11.13
C ARG A 21 2.13 6.35 10.53
N LEU A 22 1.14 6.47 9.64
CA LEU A 22 0.75 7.75 9.05
C LEU A 22 0.25 8.74 10.12
N GLU A 23 -0.50 8.27 11.11
CA GLU A 23 -1.01 9.08 12.23
C GLU A 23 0.07 9.46 13.26
N GLN A 24 1.11 8.64 13.44
CA GLN A 24 2.13 8.81 14.49
C GLN A 24 3.24 9.82 14.14
N GLY A 25 3.54 10.05 12.85
CA GLY A 25 4.74 10.83 12.52
C GLY A 25 4.90 11.34 11.09
N GLY A 26 3.88 11.21 10.24
CA GLY A 26 3.90 11.80 8.89
C GLY A 26 4.97 11.22 7.96
N GLU A 27 5.46 10.01 8.22
CA GLU A 27 6.37 9.33 7.32
C GLU A 27 5.56 8.71 6.18
N HIS A 28 5.71 9.27 4.98
CA HIS A 28 5.05 8.76 3.79
C HIS A 28 5.81 7.52 3.30
N LEU A 29 5.15 6.36 3.34
CA LEU A 29 5.72 5.10 2.88
C LEU A 29 5.69 5.03 1.36
N GLN A 30 6.77 4.54 0.74
CA GLN A 30 6.81 4.34 -0.71
C GLN A 30 5.92 3.17 -1.09
N VAL A 31 5.33 3.18 -2.27
CA VAL A 31 4.54 2.07 -2.80
C VAL A 31 5.25 1.53 -4.03
N ARG A 32 5.57 0.25 -3.99
CA ARG A 32 6.25 -0.47 -5.05
C ARG A 32 5.37 -1.57 -5.59
N ASP A 33 5.37 -1.72 -6.90
CA ASP A 33 4.61 -2.77 -7.57
C ASP A 33 5.31 -4.14 -7.43
N VAL A 34 4.71 -5.18 -7.97
CA VAL A 34 5.26 -6.55 -7.98
C VAL A 34 6.62 -6.64 -8.70
N ASN A 35 6.90 -5.74 -9.64
CA ASN A 35 8.19 -5.62 -10.32
C ASN A 35 9.22 -4.79 -9.52
N GLY A 36 8.80 -4.17 -8.41
CA GLY A 36 9.63 -3.28 -7.61
C GLY A 36 9.78 -1.87 -8.17
N GLU A 37 9.04 -1.50 -9.21
CA GLU A 37 8.95 -0.12 -9.69
C GLU A 37 8.23 0.76 -8.67
N HIS A 38 8.69 2.00 -8.58
CA HIS A 38 8.07 2.99 -7.73
C HIS A 38 6.74 3.47 -8.32
N VAL A 39 5.64 3.18 -7.64
CA VAL A 39 4.27 3.56 -8.05
C VAL A 39 3.89 4.93 -7.51
N GLY A 40 4.36 5.24 -6.30
CA GLY A 40 4.10 6.52 -5.64
C GLY A 40 4.36 6.43 -4.14
N THR A 41 3.76 7.34 -3.38
CA THR A 41 3.92 7.41 -1.93
C THR A 41 2.55 7.45 -1.26
N VAL A 42 2.41 6.75 -0.13
CA VAL A 42 1.19 6.75 0.66
C VAL A 42 0.94 8.15 1.22
N ASP A 43 -0.25 8.69 0.92
CA ASP A 43 -0.75 9.97 1.44
C ASP A 43 -1.72 9.73 2.60
N HIS A 44 -2.64 8.78 2.41
CA HIS A 44 -3.65 8.44 3.40
C HIS A 44 -4.11 7.00 3.25
N LEU A 45 -4.67 6.43 4.31
CA LEU A 45 -5.44 5.18 4.24
C LEU A 45 -6.93 5.49 4.38
N GLU A 46 -7.71 5.17 3.36
CA GLU A 46 -9.17 5.28 3.32
C GLU A 46 -9.78 3.89 3.45
N GLY A 47 -10.16 3.51 4.68
CA GLY A 47 -10.70 2.18 4.96
C GLY A 47 -9.71 1.08 4.60
N GLU A 48 -9.98 0.35 3.52
CA GLU A 48 -9.14 -0.72 2.99
C GLU A 48 -8.37 -0.32 1.72
N GLN A 49 -8.27 0.99 1.44
CA GLN A 49 -7.61 1.52 0.24
C GLN A 49 -6.52 2.53 0.62
N ILE A 50 -5.33 2.32 0.08
CA ILE A 50 -4.21 3.23 0.17
C ILE A 50 -4.39 4.31 -0.89
N LYS A 51 -4.50 5.56 -0.44
CA LYS A 51 -4.51 6.74 -1.29
C LYS A 51 -3.06 7.17 -1.55
N LEU A 52 -2.67 7.17 -2.83
CA LEU A 52 -1.35 7.65 -3.23
C LEU A 52 -1.35 9.16 -3.46
N THR A 53 -0.21 9.80 -3.18
CA THR A 53 -0.04 11.22 -3.44
C THR A 53 0.08 11.50 -4.94
N ARG A 54 -0.78 12.38 -5.45
CA ARG A 54 -0.82 12.76 -6.87
C ARG A 54 0.50 13.35 -7.37
N LYS A 55 1.27 13.97 -6.48
CA LYS A 55 2.55 14.62 -6.82
C LYS A 55 3.61 13.64 -7.32
N ASP A 56 3.47 12.38 -6.95
CA ASP A 56 4.48 11.35 -7.16
C ASP A 56 4.02 10.28 -8.17
N SER A 57 2.76 10.36 -8.61
CA SER A 57 2.25 9.51 -9.68
C SER A 57 2.78 9.98 -11.05
N PRO A 58 3.45 9.12 -11.84
CA PRO A 58 3.98 9.50 -13.15
C PRO A 58 2.88 9.90 -14.15
N ASP A 59 1.65 9.41 -13.94
CA ASP A 59 0.50 9.67 -14.80
C ASP A 59 -0.37 10.86 -14.33
N GLY A 60 -0.03 11.50 -13.21
CA GLY A 60 -0.74 12.67 -12.68
C GLY A 60 -2.19 12.42 -12.23
N GLN A 61 -2.58 11.15 -12.07
CA GLN A 61 -3.89 10.70 -11.59
C GLN A 61 -3.87 10.34 -10.10
N HIS A 62 -5.04 10.23 -9.47
CA HIS A 62 -5.15 9.72 -8.10
C HIS A 62 -5.25 8.19 -8.17
N HIS A 63 -4.17 7.51 -7.80
CA HIS A 63 -4.15 6.06 -7.73
C HIS A 63 -4.63 5.63 -6.35
N TYR A 64 -5.60 4.72 -6.32
CA TYR A 64 -6.09 4.08 -5.11
C TYR A 64 -5.70 2.61 -5.17
N VAL A 65 -4.93 2.17 -4.18
CA VAL A 65 -4.46 0.79 -4.12
C VAL A 65 -5.22 0.06 -3.02
N PRO A 66 -6.12 -0.87 -3.34
CA PRO A 66 -6.76 -1.70 -2.33
C PRO A 66 -5.71 -2.56 -1.63
N LEU A 67 -5.86 -2.71 -0.32
CA LEU A 67 -4.95 -3.52 0.49
C LEU A 67 -4.96 -4.99 0.08
N SER A 68 -6.02 -5.47 -0.59
CA SER A 68 -6.04 -6.82 -1.18
C SER A 68 -4.94 -7.03 -2.24
N GLN A 69 -4.43 -5.96 -2.83
CA GLN A 69 -3.30 -5.99 -3.77
C GLN A 69 -1.95 -5.82 -3.06
N VAL A 70 -1.93 -5.57 -1.75
CA VAL A 70 -0.69 -5.51 -0.97
C VAL A 70 -0.25 -6.93 -0.63
N GLU A 71 0.97 -7.27 -1.03
CA GLU A 71 1.60 -8.53 -0.68
C GLU A 71 2.26 -8.45 0.69
N SER A 72 2.97 -7.35 0.95
CA SER A 72 3.76 -7.14 2.17
C SER A 72 4.06 -5.65 2.36
N MET A 73 4.43 -5.26 3.58
CA MET A 73 4.96 -3.93 3.87
C MET A 73 6.22 -4.04 4.72
N ASP A 74 7.12 -3.10 4.50
CA ASP A 74 8.29 -2.82 5.33
C ASP A 74 8.08 -1.49 6.09
N ASP A 75 9.04 -1.13 6.94
CA ASP A 75 9.10 0.18 7.60
C ASP A 75 9.29 1.36 6.64
N VAL A 76 9.64 1.11 5.37
CA VAL A 76 9.95 2.15 4.37
C VAL A 76 9.01 2.12 3.16
N ALA A 77 8.52 0.94 2.78
CA ALA A 77 7.74 0.77 1.56
C ALA A 77 6.70 -0.35 1.66
N VAL A 78 5.62 -0.22 0.92
CA VAL A 78 4.57 -1.22 0.70
C VAL A 78 4.80 -1.89 -0.64
N TYR A 79 4.75 -3.22 -0.68
CA TYR A 79 4.93 -4.03 -1.88
C TYR A 79 3.59 -4.60 -2.32
N LEU A 80 3.28 -4.41 -3.59
CA LEU A 80 2.06 -4.91 -4.20
C LEU A 80 2.34 -6.26 -4.87
N ASN A 81 1.30 -7.08 -4.97
CA ASN A 81 1.28 -8.28 -5.79
C ASN A 81 0.85 -8.02 -7.25
N VAL A 82 0.59 -6.75 -7.58
CA VAL A 82 0.20 -6.30 -8.91
C VAL A 82 1.16 -5.26 -9.47
N GLU A 83 1.09 -5.08 -10.77
CA GLU A 83 1.79 -4.04 -11.51
C GLU A 83 0.99 -2.72 -11.58
N ARG A 84 1.69 -1.59 -11.66
CA ARG A 84 1.07 -0.25 -11.73
C ARG A 84 0.14 -0.06 -12.94
N SER A 85 0.42 -0.76 -14.04
CA SER A 85 -0.39 -0.82 -15.27
C SER A 85 -1.75 -1.47 -15.06
N SER A 86 -1.89 -2.31 -14.03
CA SER A 86 -3.16 -2.96 -13.67
C SER A 86 -4.01 -2.11 -12.72
N LEU A 87 -3.51 -0.97 -12.25
CA LEU A 87 -4.27 -0.01 -11.46
C LEU A 87 -5.08 0.85 -12.44
N SER A 88 -6.41 0.78 -12.35
CA SER A 88 -7.35 1.54 -13.20
C SER A 88 -7.88 2.79 -12.51
#